data_AF-A0A4R5WMR6-F1
#
_entry.id   AF-A0A4R5WMR6-F1
#
_cell.length_a   1.000
_cell.length_b   1.000
_cell.length_c   1.000
_cell.angle_alpha   90.00
_cell.angle_beta   90.00
_cell.angle_gamma   90.00
#
_symmetry.space_group_name_H-M   'P 1'
#
loop_
_entity.id
_entity.type
_entity.pdbx_description
1 polymer ?
#
loop_
_entity_poly.entity_id
_entity_poly.type
_entity_poly.pdbx_seq_one_letter_code
_entity_poly.pdbx_strand_id
1 'polypeptide(L)'
;MTDADAERAAITAAMQRLLDGTPKRSTGALSVVQLAVEADVKRWVLTHKHTDLADEFRSCVEASGPIPAAYSNLEQQAREAQEDNQELRAQNTQLRAQVTAYARIIHELHTALSNGTAPPRLAAVQERDAPE
;
A
#
# COMPACT_ATOMS: atom_id res chain seq x y z
N MET A 1 -6.21 40.86 -0.74
CA MET A 1 -5.30 39.74 -1.09
C MET A 1 -5.29 39.65 -2.59
N THR A 2 -4.15 39.88 -3.25
CA THR A 2 -4.11 39.87 -4.72
C THR A 2 -4.08 38.42 -5.22
N ASP A 3 -4.50 38.23 -6.47
CA ASP A 3 -4.42 36.92 -7.15
C ASP A 3 -2.98 36.37 -7.16
N ALA A 4 -1.98 37.26 -7.27
CA ALA A 4 -0.57 36.90 -7.22
C ALA A 4 -0.12 36.40 -5.83
N ASP A 5 -0.67 36.95 -4.74
CA ASP A 5 -0.34 36.51 -3.38
C ASP A 5 -0.95 35.13 -3.09
N ALA A 6 -2.17 34.90 -3.58
CA ALA A 6 -2.85 33.61 -3.44
C ALA A 6 -2.14 32.49 -4.21
N GLU A 7 -1.71 32.78 -5.45
CA GLU A 7 -0.88 31.87 -6.23
C GLU A 7 0.44 31.54 -5.53
N ARG A 8 1.14 32.57 -5.01
CA ARG A 8 2.40 32.38 -4.29
C ARG A 8 2.21 31.49 -3.06
N ALA A 9 1.18 31.74 -2.26
CA ALA A 9 0.86 30.91 -1.11
C ALA A 9 0.55 29.45 -1.51
N ALA A 10 -0.19 29.24 -2.60
CA ALA A 10 -0.48 27.91 -3.13
C ALA A 10 0.77 27.17 -3.58
N ILE A 11 1.69 27.86 -4.28
CA ILE A 11 2.97 27.31 -4.75
C ILE A 11 3.87 26.96 -3.57
N THR A 12 4.02 27.84 -2.57
CA THR A 12 4.84 27.56 -1.38
C THR A 12 4.28 26.37 -0.58
N ALA A 13 2.96 26.30 -0.39
CA ALA A 13 2.34 25.16 0.29
C ALA A 13 2.51 23.85 -0.49
N ALA A 14 2.46 23.88 -1.82
CA ALA A 14 2.74 22.73 -2.67
C ALA A 14 4.21 22.29 -2.61
N MET A 15 5.12 23.26 -2.53
CA MET A 15 6.56 23.02 -2.38
C MET A 15 6.85 22.24 -1.10
N GLN A 16 6.30 22.68 0.03
CA GLN A 16 6.44 21.99 1.32
C GLN A 16 5.90 20.56 1.23
N ARG A 17 4.69 20.36 0.70
CA ARG A 17 4.12 19.00 0.54
C ARG A 17 5.00 18.08 -0.30
N LEU A 18 5.59 18.58 -1.38
CA LEU A 18 6.48 17.80 -2.23
C LEU A 18 7.77 17.42 -1.50
N LEU A 19 8.39 18.37 -0.80
CA LEU A 19 9.62 18.13 -0.04
C LEU A 19 9.38 17.20 1.16
N ASP A 20 8.24 17.32 1.82
CA ASP A 20 7.82 16.46 2.94
C ASP A 20 7.35 15.07 2.48
N GLY A 21 7.24 14.83 1.16
CA GLY A 21 6.79 13.56 0.62
C GLY A 21 5.29 13.28 0.82
N THR A 22 4.47 14.32 0.99
CA THR A 22 3.01 14.24 1.18
C THR A 22 2.23 14.91 0.02
N PRO A 23 2.49 14.54 -1.26
CA PRO A 23 1.77 15.10 -2.40
C PRO A 23 0.28 14.78 -2.34
N LYS A 24 -0.56 15.73 -2.77
CA LYS A 24 -2.03 15.55 -2.81
C LYS A 24 -2.58 15.45 -4.23
N ARG A 25 -1.96 16.11 -5.20
CA ARG A 25 -2.44 16.20 -6.59
C ARG A 25 -1.43 15.70 -7.61
N SER A 26 -0.16 15.68 -7.23
CA SER A 26 0.97 15.27 -8.07
C SER A 26 1.42 13.85 -7.78
N THR A 27 2.30 13.33 -8.62
CA THR A 27 2.94 12.02 -8.39
C THR A 27 4.02 12.06 -7.30
N GLY A 28 4.33 13.23 -6.73
CA GLY A 28 5.39 13.39 -5.75
C GLY A 28 6.81 13.52 -6.33
N ALA A 29 6.98 13.46 -7.66
CA ALA A 29 8.30 13.66 -8.23
C ALA A 29 8.77 15.11 -8.04
N LEU A 30 10.01 15.30 -7.58
CA LEU A 30 10.59 16.62 -7.31
C LEU A 30 10.98 17.36 -8.59
N SER A 31 9.98 17.79 -9.37
CA SER A 31 10.15 18.54 -10.62
C SER A 31 9.21 19.74 -10.68
N VAL A 32 9.60 20.79 -11.39
CA VAL A 32 8.79 22.01 -11.58
C VAL A 32 7.43 21.71 -12.21
N VAL A 33 7.34 20.67 -13.05
CA VAL A 33 6.07 20.23 -13.65
C VAL A 33 5.12 19.68 -12.58
N GLN A 34 5.63 18.84 -11.67
CA GLN A 34 4.82 18.31 -10.58
C GLN A 34 4.50 19.37 -9.53
N LEU A 35 5.39 20.34 -9.29
CA LEU A 35 5.08 21.50 -8.45
C LEU A 35 3.90 22.32 -9.01
N ALA A 36 3.85 22.52 -10.32
CA ALA A 36 2.72 23.20 -10.96
C ALA A 36 1.41 22.43 -10.75
N VAL A 37 1.44 21.10 -10.95
CA VAL A 37 0.29 20.21 -10.73
C VAL A 37 -0.14 20.21 -9.25
N GLU A 38 0.81 20.15 -8.33
CA GLU A 38 0.56 20.12 -6.89
C GLU A 38 -0.02 21.45 -6.36
N ALA A 39 0.40 22.57 -6.96
CA ALA A 39 -0.10 23.91 -6.66
C ALA A 39 -1.40 24.27 -7.41
N ASP A 40 -1.88 23.40 -8.31
CA ASP A 40 -3.03 23.65 -9.18
C ASP A 40 -2.86 24.88 -10.09
N VAL A 41 -1.63 25.12 -10.56
CA VAL A 41 -1.27 26.23 -11.46
C VAL A 41 -0.71 25.73 -12.78
N LYS A 42 -0.79 26.56 -13.82
CA LYS A 42 -0.16 26.23 -15.10
C LYS A 42 1.36 26.35 -15.00
N ARG A 43 2.12 25.45 -15.64
CA ARG A 43 3.60 25.47 -15.64
C ARG A 43 4.20 26.83 -15.98
N TRP A 44 3.60 27.57 -16.93
CA TRP A 44 4.13 28.87 -17.35
C TRP A 44 4.20 29.88 -16.20
N VAL A 45 3.34 29.75 -15.17
CA VAL A 45 3.32 30.59 -13.96
C VAL A 45 4.65 30.46 -13.22
N LEU A 46 5.18 29.24 -13.09
CA LEU A 46 6.47 28.98 -12.44
C LEU A 46 7.68 29.33 -13.33
N THR A 47 7.51 29.48 -14.64
CA THR A 47 8.62 29.80 -15.55
C THR A 47 8.66 31.27 -16.00
N HIS A 48 7.60 32.06 -15.75
CA HIS A 48 7.54 33.47 -16.17
C HIS A 48 7.07 34.44 -15.07
N LYS A 49 6.25 34.00 -14.11
CA LYS A 49 5.67 34.90 -13.08
C LYS A 49 6.35 34.72 -11.72
N HIS A 50 6.47 33.49 -11.25
CA HIS A 50 7.10 33.12 -9.98
C HIS A 50 8.32 32.24 -10.24
N THR A 51 9.28 32.76 -11.02
CA THR A 51 10.54 32.07 -11.35
C THR A 51 11.41 31.87 -10.12
N ASP A 52 11.37 32.82 -9.20
CA ASP A 52 12.06 32.76 -7.90
C ASP A 52 11.65 31.52 -7.09
N LEU A 53 10.36 31.18 -7.05
CA LEU A 53 9.88 29.98 -6.36
C LEU A 53 10.30 28.69 -7.06
N ALA A 54 10.43 28.71 -8.39
CA ALA A 54 10.93 27.57 -9.13
C ALA A 54 12.43 27.35 -8.87
N ASP A 55 13.20 28.43 -8.73
CA ASP A 55 14.62 28.37 -8.41
C ASP A 55 14.84 27.92 -6.96
N GLU A 56 14.08 28.46 -6.00
CA GLU A 56 14.08 28.02 -4.60
C GLU A 56 13.78 26.53 -4.50
N PHE A 57 12.76 26.04 -5.19
CA PHE A 57 12.42 24.63 -5.19
C PHE A 57 13.58 23.78 -5.71
N ARG A 58 14.20 24.14 -6.84
CA ARG A 58 15.35 23.40 -7.37
C ARG A 58 16.51 23.36 -6.38
N SER A 59 16.81 24.48 -5.71
CA SER A 59 17.85 24.53 -4.69
C SER A 59 17.53 23.64 -3.49
N CYS A 60 16.28 23.61 -3.02
CA CYS A 60 15.86 22.72 -1.94
C CYS A 60 15.96 21.24 -2.34
N VAL A 61 15.62 20.90 -3.59
CA VAL A 61 15.73 19.53 -4.12
C VAL A 61 17.20 19.09 -4.19
N GLU A 62 18.08 19.96 -4.71
CA GLU A 62 19.52 19.70 -4.79
C GLU A 62 20.15 19.52 -3.38
N ALA A 63 19.72 20.34 -2.41
CA ALA A 63 20.18 20.24 -1.03
C ALA A 63 19.68 18.97 -0.31
N SER A 64 18.53 18.41 -0.73
CA SER A 64 17.91 17.23 -0.09
C SER A 64 18.51 15.89 -0.54
N GLY A 65 19.39 15.90 -1.55
CA GLY A 65 20.09 14.70 -2.02
C GLY A 65 19.26 13.75 -2.92
N PRO A 66 19.87 12.64 -3.40
CA PRO A 66 19.37 11.87 -4.54
C PRO A 66 18.12 11.01 -4.29
N ILE A 67 17.66 10.84 -3.04
CA ILE A 67 16.47 10.03 -2.72
C ILE A 67 15.43 10.93 -2.06
N PRO A 68 14.45 11.44 -2.82
CA PRO A 68 13.34 12.22 -2.26
C PRO A 68 12.54 11.40 -1.23
N ALA A 69 12.11 12.01 -0.13
CA ALA A 69 11.29 11.38 0.91
C ALA A 69 9.94 10.81 0.40
N ALA A 70 9.46 11.28 -0.76
CA ALA A 70 8.32 10.68 -1.45
C ALA A 70 8.61 9.23 -1.91
N TYR A 71 9.84 8.95 -2.37
CA TYR A 71 10.24 7.60 -2.78
C TYR A 71 10.42 6.67 -1.57
N SER A 72 10.90 7.19 -0.43
CA SER A 72 11.01 6.36 0.78
C SER A 72 9.64 5.94 1.33
N ASN A 73 8.64 6.83 1.27
CA ASN A 73 7.25 6.47 1.62
C ASN A 73 6.66 5.44 0.64
N LEU A 74 6.93 5.58 -0.66
CA LEU A 74 6.51 4.61 -1.67
C LEU A 74 7.17 3.24 -1.49
N GLU A 75 8.46 3.20 -1.15
CA GLU A 75 9.15 1.94 -0.84
C GLU A 75 8.58 1.29 0.42
N GLN A 76 8.25 2.07 1.45
CA GLN A 76 7.62 1.55 2.65
C GLN A 76 6.23 0.98 2.33
N GLN A 77 5.38 1.72 1.61
CA GLN A 77 4.06 1.24 1.18
C GLN A 77 4.16 -0.01 0.30
N ALA A 78 5.17 -0.09 -0.56
CA ALA A 78 5.40 -1.27 -1.39
C ALA A 78 5.80 -2.49 -0.55
N ARG A 79 6.61 -2.29 0.51
CA ARG A 79 6.96 -3.36 1.45
C ARG A 79 5.73 -3.82 2.24
N GLU A 80 4.98 -2.89 2.83
CA GLU A 80 3.76 -3.18 3.57
C GLU A 80 2.75 -3.95 2.69
N ALA A 81 2.49 -3.46 1.47
CA ALA A 81 1.60 -4.14 0.54
C ALA A 81 2.11 -5.53 0.13
N GLN A 82 3.42 -5.73 0.04
CA GLN A 82 4.02 -7.02 -0.27
C GLN A 82 3.92 -8.01 0.89
N GLU A 83 4.05 -7.54 2.14
CA GLU A 83 3.83 -8.33 3.35
C GLU A 83 2.37 -8.76 3.46
N ASP A 84 1.43 -7.82 3.31
CA ASP A 84 -0.01 -8.11 3.31
C ASP A 84 -0.39 -9.11 2.22
N ASN A 85 0.19 -8.98 1.02
CA ASN A 85 -0.10 -9.92 -0.08
C ASN A 85 0.40 -11.33 0.24
N GLN A 86 1.54 -11.46 0.90
CA GLN A 86 2.07 -12.75 1.33
C GLN A 86 1.18 -13.38 2.39
N GLU A 87 0.74 -12.60 3.38
CA GLU A 87 -0.17 -13.08 4.42
C GLU A 87 -1.50 -13.55 3.82
N LEU A 88 -2.12 -12.73 2.96
CA LEU A 88 -3.37 -13.08 2.29
C LEU A 88 -3.23 -14.33 1.42
N ARG A 89 -2.10 -14.52 0.73
CA ARG A 89 -1.83 -15.76 -0.03
C ARG A 89 -1.71 -16.98 0.87
N ALA A 90 -1.05 -16.85 2.03
CA ALA A 90 -0.93 -17.93 3.00
C ALA A 90 -2.32 -18.32 3.54
N GLN A 91 -3.12 -17.33 3.96
CA GLN A 91 -4.49 -17.54 4.43
C GLN A 91 -5.37 -18.18 3.35
N ASN A 92 -5.28 -17.71 2.10
CA ASN A 92 -6.05 -18.29 0.98
C ASN A 92 -5.68 -19.75 0.73
N THR A 93 -4.39 -20.08 0.81
CA THR A 93 -3.89 -21.46 0.66
C THR A 93 -4.43 -22.36 1.77
N GLN A 94 -4.41 -21.89 3.02
CA GLN A 94 -4.95 -22.61 4.17
C GLN A 94 -6.46 -22.84 4.03
N LEU A 95 -7.23 -21.82 3.64
CA LEU A 95 -8.67 -21.95 3.44
C LEU A 95 -9.01 -22.93 2.32
N ARG A 96 -8.27 -22.91 1.20
CA ARG A 96 -8.44 -23.88 0.11
C ARG A 96 -8.17 -25.32 0.58
N ALA A 97 -7.14 -25.52 1.41
CA ALA A 97 -6.85 -26.82 1.99
C ALA A 97 -8.00 -27.31 2.90
N GLN A 98 -8.54 -26.43 3.74
CA GLN A 98 -9.70 -26.74 4.59
C GLN A 98 -10.95 -27.09 3.77
N VAL A 99 -11.27 -26.30 2.75
CA VAL A 99 -12.41 -26.57 1.86
C VAL A 99 -12.26 -27.94 1.20
N THR A 100 -11.05 -28.29 0.75
CA THR A 100 -10.75 -29.60 0.16
C THR A 100 -10.95 -30.73 1.16
N ALA A 101 -10.47 -30.55 2.39
CA ALA A 101 -10.65 -31.52 3.47
C ALA A 101 -12.13 -31.72 3.83
N TYR A 102 -12.89 -30.63 3.96
CA TYR A 102 -14.33 -30.69 4.22
C TYR A 102 -15.08 -31.37 3.09
N ALA A 103 -14.78 -31.04 1.83
CA ALA A 103 -15.40 -31.69 0.67
C ALA A 103 -15.14 -33.20 0.67
N ARG A 104 -13.92 -33.63 1.03
CA ARG A 104 -13.57 -35.04 1.16
C ARG A 104 -14.36 -35.74 2.26
N ILE A 105 -14.40 -35.17 3.47
CA ILE A 105 -15.14 -35.75 4.60
C ILE A 105 -16.64 -35.85 4.27
N ILE A 106 -17.22 -34.81 3.67
CA ILE A 106 -18.63 -34.82 3.25
C ILE A 106 -18.87 -35.94 2.23
N HIS A 107 -17.98 -36.12 1.26
CA HIS A 107 -18.09 -37.19 0.26
C HIS A 107 -18.00 -38.59 0.88
N GLU A 108 -17.06 -38.80 1.80
CA GLU A 108 -16.89 -40.08 2.52
C GLU A 108 -18.14 -40.40 3.36
N LEU A 109 -18.68 -39.44 4.11
CA LEU A 109 -19.90 -39.60 4.89
C LEU A 109 -21.12 -39.89 4.01
N HIS A 110 -21.29 -39.14 2.92
CA HIS A 110 -22.38 -39.37 1.97
C HIS A 110 -22.32 -40.79 1.37
N THR A 111 -21.12 -41.24 1.01
CA THR A 111 -20.90 -42.57 0.44
C THR A 111 -21.17 -43.67 1.47
N ALA A 112 -20.73 -43.51 2.71
CA ALA A 112 -21.00 -44.46 3.79
C ALA A 112 -22.51 -44.61 4.06
N LEU A 113 -23.24 -43.50 4.11
CA LEU A 113 -24.69 -43.48 4.28
C LEU A 113 -25.43 -44.13 3.10
N SER A 114 -24.98 -43.88 1.86
CA SER A 114 -25.58 -44.45 0.65
C SER A 114 -25.38 -45.96 0.51
N ASN A 115 -24.25 -46.47 1.03
CA ASN A 115 -23.88 -47.88 0.93
C ASN A 115 -24.46 -48.74 2.08
N GLY A 116 -25.19 -48.15 3.04
CA GLY A 116 -25.76 -48.87 4.18
C GLY A 116 -24.72 -49.39 5.19
N THR A 117 -23.48 -48.93 5.12
CA THR A 117 -22.40 -49.36 6.01
C THR A 117 -22.33 -48.41 7.22
N ALA A 118 -22.42 -48.96 8.43
CA ALA A 118 -22.36 -48.20 9.68
C ALA A 118 -21.14 -47.25 9.71
N PRO A 119 -21.29 -46.00 10.21
CA PRO A 119 -20.23 -45.01 10.14
C PRO A 119 -18.97 -45.47 10.90
N PRO A 120 -17.76 -45.14 10.40
CA PRO A 120 -16.53 -45.48 11.10
C PRO A 120 -16.52 -44.73 12.44
N ARG A 121 -16.41 -45.47 13.54
CA ARG A 121 -16.25 -44.87 14.88
C ARG A 121 -14.98 -44.02 14.87
N LEU A 122 -15.13 -42.75 15.24
CA LEU A 122 -14.02 -41.90 15.64
C LEU A 122 -13.24 -42.64 16.71
N ALA A 123 -12.05 -43.15 16.36
CA ALA A 123 -11.16 -43.78 17.32
C ALA A 123 -10.77 -42.70 18.33
N ALA A 124 -11.27 -42.86 19.55
CA ALA A 124 -10.89 -42.03 20.68
C ALA A 124 -9.36 -41.99 20.75
N VAL A 125 -8.82 -40.78 20.70
CA VAL A 125 -7.43 -40.48 21.06
C VAL A 125 -7.20 -41.08 22.44
N GLN A 126 -6.39 -42.13 22.52
CA GLN A 126 -5.94 -42.68 23.79
C GLN A 126 -4.98 -41.67 24.42
N GLU A 127 -5.49 -40.87 25.36
CA GLU A 127 -4.66 -40.29 26.41
C GLU A 127 -4.12 -41.42 27.28
N ARG A 128 -2.93 -41.90 26.97
CA ARG A 128 -2.08 -42.65 27.90
C ARG A 128 -0.64 -42.23 27.70
N ASP A 129 -0.18 -41.29 28.52
CA ASP A 129 0.98 -41.55 29.40
C ASP A 129 1.29 -40.37 30.34
N ALA A 130 0.99 -40.59 31.63
CA ALA A 130 1.69 -40.19 32.85
C ALA A 130 0.75 -40.47 34.05
N PRO A 131 1.18 -40.81 35.28
CA PRO A 131 2.53 -40.81 35.90
C PRO A 131 2.95 -42.22 36.42
N GLU A 132 4.15 -42.52 36.92
CA GLU A 132 4.94 -42.01 38.08
C GLU A 132 6.45 -42.01 37.82
#